data_AF-A0A7Y9L932-F1
#
_entry.id   AF-A0A7Y9L932-F1
#
_cell.length_a   1.000
_cell.length_b   1.000
_cell.length_c   1.000
_cell.angle_alpha   90.00
_cell.angle_beta   90.00
_cell.angle_gamma   90.00
#
_symmetry.space_group_name_H-M   'P 1'
#
loop_
_entity.id
_entity.type
_entity.pdbx_description
1 polymer ?
#
loop_
_entity_poly.entity_id
_entity_poly.type
_entity_poly.pdbx_seq_one_letter_code
_entity_poly.pdbx_strand_id
1 'polypeptide(L)'
;MKKIYFLVLAFVLTANFSFAQWTTSGSNIYYNTGAVGIGTTTPTLGALQINGGADLISLYSNANNVVQFNAYNSPDFRLIQRSNAIMTLWTNTTEQMRIDQSGNVGIGTTSLPAKFNVYQGVGLGNAVQSFSLLTTVSGLAGTTNNFQNNIWLVRNSSGSDWYSTRLHDGISIDASFQTPK
;
A
#
# COMPACT_ATOMS: atom_id res chain seq x y z
N MET A 1 41.25 31.53 76.92
CA MET A 1 40.91 31.87 75.52
C MET A 1 40.54 30.58 74.78
N LYS A 2 39.28 30.45 74.34
CA LYS A 2 38.71 29.25 73.70
C LYS A 2 39.05 29.26 72.20
N LYS A 3 39.49 28.14 71.63
CA LYS A 3 39.46 27.91 70.18
C LYS A 3 38.25 27.04 69.87
N ILE A 4 37.23 27.64 69.26
CA ILE A 4 36.09 26.94 68.69
C ILE A 4 36.46 26.64 67.23
N TYR A 5 36.53 25.35 66.88
CA TYR A 5 36.72 24.91 65.51
C TYR A 5 35.33 24.69 64.89
N PHE A 6 35.00 25.46 63.87
CA PHE A 6 33.77 25.28 63.10
C PHE A 6 34.04 24.25 62.00
N LEU A 7 33.45 23.06 62.10
CA LEU A 7 33.44 22.08 61.03
C LEU A 7 32.25 22.39 60.11
N VAL A 8 32.51 22.90 58.91
CA VAL A 8 31.47 23.06 57.89
C VAL A 8 31.36 21.73 57.14
N LEU A 9 30.29 20.97 57.41
CA LEU A 9 29.96 19.77 56.65
C LEU A 9 29.20 20.20 55.38
N ALA A 10 29.84 20.13 54.22
CA ALA A 10 29.17 20.39 52.94
C ALA A 10 28.23 19.22 52.61
N PHE A 11 26.92 19.44 52.73
CA PHE A 11 25.91 18.47 52.30
C PHE A 11 25.70 18.63 50.79
N VAL A 12 26.27 17.74 49.98
CA VAL A 12 25.99 17.71 48.54
C VAL A 12 24.64 17.02 48.36
N LEU A 13 23.58 17.81 48.16
CA LEU A 13 22.26 17.30 47.81
C LEU A 13 22.24 17.04 46.29
N THR A 14 22.56 15.82 45.87
CA THR A 14 22.35 15.42 44.47
C THR A 14 20.88 15.09 44.26
N ALA A 15 20.11 16.04 43.73
CA ALA A 15 18.77 15.75 43.23
C ALA A 15 18.91 14.95 41.91
N ASN A 16 18.53 13.68 41.92
CA ASN A 16 18.35 12.92 40.68
C ASN A 16 17.07 13.41 40.00
N PHE A 17 17.20 14.39 39.10
CA PHE A 17 16.10 14.72 38.20
C PHE A 17 16.03 13.63 37.13
N SER A 18 15.15 12.66 37.32
CA SER A 18 14.74 11.79 36.22
C SER A 18 13.89 12.64 35.28
N PHE A 19 14.48 13.15 34.20
CA PHE A 19 13.69 13.67 33.10
C PHE A 19 12.91 12.48 32.52
N ALA A 20 11.58 12.52 32.62
CA ALA A 20 10.78 11.61 31.82
C ALA A 20 11.21 11.79 30.35
N GLN A 21 11.42 10.69 29.63
CA GLN A 21 11.76 10.73 28.19
C GLN A 21 10.73 11.54 27.38
N TRP A 22 9.55 11.75 27.98
CA TRP A 22 8.43 12.56 27.54
C TRP A 22 8.44 13.90 28.28
N THR A 23 8.65 14.99 27.56
CA THR A 23 8.51 16.33 28.14
C THR A 23 7.08 16.84 28.00
N THR A 24 6.56 17.60 28.97
CA THR A 24 5.28 18.32 28.83
C THR A 24 5.44 19.67 28.12
N SER A 25 6.63 19.94 27.58
CA SER A 25 7.01 21.16 26.85
C SER A 25 8.32 20.93 26.08
N GLY A 26 8.40 21.32 24.80
CA GLY A 26 9.60 21.18 23.95
C GLY A 26 9.31 20.45 22.63
N SER A 27 10.22 20.54 21.66
CA SER A 27 9.95 20.13 20.26
C SER A 27 10.39 18.71 19.88
N ASN A 28 11.14 18.00 20.73
CA ASN A 28 11.71 16.70 20.38
C ASN A 28 10.70 15.55 20.59
N ILE A 29 10.27 15.30 21.84
CA ILE A 29 9.25 14.31 22.20
C ILE A 29 8.35 14.92 23.29
N TYR A 30 7.06 15.07 22.99
CA TYR A 30 6.06 15.82 23.76
C TYR A 30 4.83 14.98 24.09
N TYR A 31 4.25 15.16 25.29
CA TYR A 31 2.95 14.58 25.67
C TYR A 31 2.04 15.64 26.31
N ASN A 32 0.81 15.80 25.79
CA ASN A 32 -0.25 16.57 26.43
C ASN A 32 -1.56 15.81 26.52
N THR A 33 -2.07 15.62 27.74
CA THR A 33 -3.48 15.27 27.98
C THR A 33 -4.06 14.14 27.11
N GLY A 34 -3.23 13.19 26.66
CA GLY A 34 -3.63 12.06 25.80
C GLY A 34 -2.95 11.96 24.42
N ALA A 35 -2.25 12.99 23.92
CA ALA A 35 -1.61 12.97 22.60
C ALA A 35 -0.07 13.13 22.67
N VAL A 36 0.62 12.49 21.73
CA VAL A 36 2.08 12.49 21.58
C VAL A 36 2.49 13.30 20.36
N GLY A 37 3.40 14.26 20.55
CA GLY A 37 4.03 15.02 19.47
C GLY A 37 5.51 14.65 19.29
N ILE A 38 5.95 14.43 18.06
CA ILE A 38 7.38 14.36 17.68
C ILE A 38 7.63 15.47 16.64
N GLY A 39 8.53 16.41 16.92
CA GLY A 39 8.75 17.58 16.04
C GLY A 39 7.66 18.67 16.12
N THR A 40 6.72 18.58 17.06
CA THR A 40 5.65 19.57 17.28
C THR A 40 5.26 19.65 18.75
N THR A 41 4.95 20.86 19.23
CA THR A 41 4.44 21.14 20.58
C THR A 41 2.91 21.22 20.64
N THR A 42 2.23 21.20 19.50
CA THR A 42 0.77 21.29 19.39
C THR A 42 0.24 20.17 18.51
N PRO A 43 0.18 18.93 19.01
CA PRO A 43 -0.45 17.82 18.29
C PRO A 43 -1.97 18.06 18.21
N THR A 44 -2.52 18.20 17.00
CA THR A 44 -3.96 18.46 16.75
C THR A 44 -4.64 17.34 15.95
N LEU A 45 -3.87 16.39 15.40
CA LEU A 45 -4.36 15.38 14.45
C LEU A 45 -4.61 13.98 15.07
N GLY A 46 -4.76 13.90 16.40
CA GLY A 46 -5.05 12.65 17.12
C GLY A 46 -4.00 12.29 18.17
N ALA A 47 -3.97 11.01 18.57
CA ALA A 47 -3.15 10.54 19.69
C ALA A 47 -1.63 10.52 19.42
N LEU A 48 -1.19 10.52 18.16
CA LEU A 48 0.21 10.62 17.75
C LEU A 48 0.32 11.52 16.51
N GLN A 49 1.06 12.62 16.63
CA GLN A 49 1.42 13.49 15.51
C GLN A 49 2.94 13.57 15.39
N ILE A 50 3.44 13.35 14.17
CA ILE A 50 4.86 13.46 13.84
C ILE A 50 5.02 14.54 12.78
N ASN A 51 5.75 15.60 13.11
CA ASN A 51 6.10 16.69 12.21
C ASN A 51 7.61 16.60 11.90
N GLY A 52 7.95 15.63 11.07
CA GLY A 52 9.32 15.42 10.57
C GLY A 52 9.53 16.17 9.26
N GLY A 53 10.60 16.96 9.15
CA GLY A 53 10.85 17.79 7.97
C GLY A 53 11.18 17.05 6.67
N ALA A 54 11.41 15.73 6.68
CA ALA A 54 11.83 14.95 5.50
C ALA A 54 11.09 13.60 5.37
N ASP A 55 11.14 12.77 6.40
CA ASP A 55 10.38 11.52 6.49
C ASP A 55 9.33 11.64 7.62
N LEU A 56 8.10 11.17 7.39
CA LEU A 56 7.05 11.20 8.39
C LEU A 56 7.26 10.06 9.41
N ILE A 57 7.47 8.83 8.92
CA ILE A 57 7.84 7.65 9.71
C ILE A 57 8.78 6.77 8.87
N SER A 58 9.97 6.48 9.42
CA SER A 58 10.94 5.52 8.87
C SER A 58 11.15 4.38 9.87
N LEU A 59 10.81 3.15 9.48
CA LEU A 59 11.08 1.94 10.27
C LEU A 59 12.33 1.26 9.70
N TYR A 60 13.31 0.95 10.56
CA TYR A 60 14.60 0.39 10.18
C TYR A 60 14.85 -0.98 10.79
N SER A 61 15.35 -1.92 10.00
CA SER A 61 16.08 -3.09 10.52
C SER A 61 17.37 -3.22 9.71
N ASN A 62 18.53 -3.18 10.37
CA ASN A 62 19.86 -3.47 9.84
C ASN A 62 20.13 -3.02 8.39
N ALA A 63 20.65 -1.82 8.22
CA ALA A 63 21.25 -1.25 7.00
C ALA A 63 20.34 -1.07 5.76
N ASN A 64 19.30 -1.88 5.57
CA ASN A 64 18.75 -2.09 4.22
C ASN A 64 17.23 -2.16 4.10
N ASN A 65 16.47 -2.18 5.20
CA ASN A 65 15.02 -2.21 5.12
C ASN A 65 14.43 -0.88 5.61
N VAL A 66 14.15 0.03 4.68
CA VAL A 66 13.38 1.24 4.98
C VAL A 66 12.03 1.14 4.26
N VAL A 67 10.98 0.86 5.03
CA VAL A 67 9.61 1.18 4.62
C VAL A 67 9.38 2.62 5.05
N GLN A 68 9.24 3.52 4.07
CA GLN A 68 8.97 4.93 4.33
C GLN A 68 7.51 5.27 3.99
N PHE A 69 6.90 6.00 4.90
CA PHE A 69 5.74 6.84 4.61
C PHE A 69 6.26 8.28 4.54
N ASN A 70 6.41 8.82 3.33
CA ASN A 70 7.02 10.13 3.15
C ASN A 70 6.26 11.00 2.14
N ALA A 71 6.41 12.31 2.35
CA ALA A 71 6.05 13.39 1.43
C ALA A 71 7.32 14.22 1.13
N TYR A 72 8.44 13.54 0.85
CA TYR A 72 9.76 14.18 0.75
C TYR A 72 9.78 15.17 -0.42
N ASN A 73 9.73 16.47 -0.10
CA ASN A 73 9.75 17.60 -1.06
C ASN A 73 8.73 17.46 -2.21
N SER A 74 7.63 16.76 -1.98
CA SER A 74 6.57 16.52 -2.95
C SER A 74 5.22 16.57 -2.22
N PRO A 75 4.19 17.17 -2.83
CA PRO A 75 2.84 17.13 -2.25
C PRO A 75 2.24 15.71 -2.25
N ASP A 76 2.87 14.74 -2.94
CA ASP A 76 2.34 13.40 -3.09
C ASP A 76 2.70 12.50 -1.91
N PHE A 77 1.72 11.73 -1.45
CA PHE A 77 1.95 10.61 -0.54
C PHE A 77 2.66 9.47 -1.28
N ARG A 78 3.71 8.91 -0.67
CA ARG A 78 4.48 7.79 -1.26
C ARG A 78 4.66 6.65 -0.26
N LEU A 79 4.58 5.43 -0.80
CA LEU A 79 5.05 4.20 -0.17
C LEU A 79 6.34 3.81 -0.89
N ILE A 80 7.47 3.80 -0.18
CA ILE A 80 8.78 3.57 -0.81
C ILE A 80 9.47 2.36 -0.19
N GLN A 81 9.87 1.42 -1.06
CA GLN A 81 10.93 0.46 -0.81
C GLN A 81 12.25 1.05 -1.34
N ARG A 82 13.16 1.43 -0.44
CA ARG A 82 14.41 2.11 -0.83
C ARG A 82 15.51 1.17 -1.33
N SER A 83 15.42 -0.11 -1.02
CA SER A 83 16.38 -1.11 -1.49
C SER A 83 15.98 -1.65 -2.87
N ASN A 84 16.93 -2.22 -3.62
CA ASN A 84 16.64 -2.93 -4.86
C ASN A 84 16.04 -4.32 -4.56
N ALA A 85 14.82 -4.31 -4.01
CA ALA A 85 14.08 -5.47 -3.57
C ALA A 85 12.62 -5.39 -4.03
N ILE A 86 11.93 -6.52 -3.97
CA ILE A 86 10.53 -6.61 -4.39
C ILE A 86 9.65 -5.90 -3.35
N MET A 87 8.74 -5.04 -3.81
CA MET A 87 7.65 -4.51 -2.99
C MET A 87 6.44 -5.42 -3.14
N THR A 88 5.85 -5.88 -2.05
CA THR A 88 4.71 -6.81 -2.08
C THR A 88 3.57 -6.35 -1.17
N LEU A 89 2.34 -6.68 -1.55
CA LEU A 89 1.14 -6.49 -0.76
C LEU A 89 0.48 -7.85 -0.54
N TRP A 90 0.25 -8.19 0.72
CA TRP A 90 -0.23 -9.50 1.15
C TRP A 90 -1.58 -9.40 1.84
N THR A 91 -2.39 -10.44 1.69
CA THR A 91 -3.55 -10.69 2.56
C THR A 91 -3.45 -12.12 3.06
N ASN A 92 -3.70 -12.31 4.37
CA ASN A 92 -3.45 -13.59 5.05
C ASN A 92 -1.99 -14.06 4.81
N THR A 93 -1.83 -15.17 4.09
CA THR A 93 -0.54 -15.79 3.76
C THR A 93 -0.29 -15.82 2.24
N THR A 94 -0.96 -14.96 1.47
CA THR A 94 -0.87 -14.93 0.00
C THR A 94 -0.48 -13.53 -0.50
N GLU A 95 0.49 -13.50 -1.41
CA GLU A 95 0.89 -12.30 -2.14
C GLU A 95 -0.21 -11.92 -3.15
N GLN A 96 -0.79 -10.72 -3.01
CA GLN A 96 -1.85 -10.23 -3.88
C GLN A 96 -1.33 -9.30 -4.97
N MET A 97 -0.31 -8.49 -4.67
CA MET A 97 0.31 -7.58 -5.64
C MET A 97 1.81 -7.44 -5.39
N ARG A 98 2.56 -7.15 -6.45
CA ARG A 98 4.00 -6.94 -6.38
C ARG A 98 4.54 -5.92 -7.38
N ILE A 99 5.69 -5.36 -7.06
CA ILE A 99 6.59 -4.65 -7.97
C ILE A 99 7.97 -5.29 -7.82
N ASP A 100 8.50 -5.89 -8.89
CA ASP A 100 9.83 -6.51 -8.87
C ASP A 100 10.97 -5.49 -8.96
N GLN A 101 12.21 -5.96 -8.80
CA GLN A 101 13.42 -5.13 -8.92
C GLN A 101 13.59 -4.46 -10.30
N SER A 102 12.96 -5.01 -11.33
CA SER A 102 12.98 -4.47 -12.70
C SER A 102 11.84 -3.47 -12.96
N GLY A 103 11.03 -3.17 -11.94
CA GLY A 103 9.87 -2.29 -12.02
C GLY A 103 8.68 -2.88 -12.75
N ASN A 104 8.59 -4.20 -12.87
CA ASN A 104 7.40 -4.87 -13.41
C ASN A 104 6.37 -5.05 -12.31
N VAL A 105 5.11 -4.81 -12.63
CA VAL A 105 3.98 -4.88 -11.70
C VAL A 105 3.19 -6.16 -11.93
N GLY A 106 2.91 -6.88 -10.84
CA GLY A 106 2.08 -8.08 -10.80
C GLY A 106 0.87 -7.91 -9.91
N ILE A 107 -0.29 -8.39 -10.35
CA ILE A 107 -1.49 -8.56 -9.52
C ILE A 107 -1.88 -10.04 -9.61
N GLY A 108 -1.89 -10.75 -8.48
CA GLY A 108 -2.22 -12.18 -8.39
C GLY A 108 -1.22 -13.15 -9.07
N THR A 109 -0.05 -12.67 -9.51
CA THR A 109 1.01 -13.50 -10.11
C THR A 109 2.39 -13.06 -9.64
N THR A 110 3.29 -14.04 -9.45
CA THR A 110 4.72 -13.81 -9.20
C THR A 110 5.58 -13.91 -10.46
N SER A 111 5.04 -14.45 -11.56
CA SER A 111 5.69 -14.54 -12.87
C SER A 111 5.34 -13.31 -13.72
N LEU A 112 6.34 -12.49 -14.05
CA LEU A 112 6.18 -11.18 -14.69
C LEU A 112 6.95 -11.07 -16.02
N PRO A 113 6.48 -11.70 -17.11
CA PRO A 113 7.15 -11.62 -18.42
C PRO A 113 7.06 -10.22 -19.07
N ALA A 114 6.18 -9.33 -18.59
CA ALA A 114 5.98 -7.98 -19.12
C ALA A 114 5.94 -6.91 -18.00
N LYS A 115 5.83 -5.62 -18.37
CA LYS A 115 5.78 -4.49 -17.42
C LYS A 115 4.58 -4.51 -16.49
N PHE A 116 3.44 -5.00 -16.96
CA PHE A 116 2.22 -5.11 -16.17
C PHE A 116 1.57 -6.45 -16.45
N ASN A 117 1.39 -7.26 -15.41
CA ASN A 117 0.80 -8.59 -15.49
C ASN A 117 -0.29 -8.69 -14.44
N VAL A 118 -1.51 -8.97 -14.88
CA VAL A 118 -2.62 -9.27 -14.00
C VAL A 118 -2.95 -10.74 -14.23
N TYR A 119 -2.79 -11.54 -13.19
CA TYR A 119 -3.41 -12.84 -13.15
C TYR A 119 -4.91 -12.64 -13.01
N GLN A 120 -5.61 -12.67 -14.14
CA GLN A 120 -7.04 -12.88 -14.10
C GLN A 120 -7.27 -14.36 -13.85
N GLY A 121 -7.72 -14.67 -12.64
CA GLY A 121 -8.28 -15.99 -12.30
C GLY A 121 -9.52 -16.34 -13.12
N VAL A 122 -10.05 -15.42 -13.94
CA VAL A 122 -11.02 -15.72 -15.00
C VAL A 122 -10.28 -16.36 -16.19
N GLY A 123 -9.53 -17.43 -15.92
CA GLY A 123 -9.18 -18.36 -16.97
C GLY A 123 -10.47 -18.88 -17.58
N LEU A 124 -10.49 -19.05 -18.89
CA LEU A 124 -11.58 -19.75 -19.56
C LEU A 124 -11.82 -21.07 -18.79
N GLY A 125 -13.00 -21.25 -18.19
CA GLY A 125 -13.28 -22.41 -17.33
C GLY A 125 -13.27 -23.72 -18.10
N ASN A 126 -12.72 -24.82 -17.55
CA ASN A 126 -12.40 -26.04 -18.32
C ASN A 126 -13.60 -26.80 -18.94
N ALA A 127 -14.83 -26.36 -18.70
CA ALA A 127 -16.04 -26.94 -19.27
C ALA A 127 -16.40 -26.37 -20.65
N VAL A 128 -17.11 -27.15 -21.46
CA VAL A 128 -17.72 -26.71 -22.73
C VAL A 128 -18.60 -25.48 -22.47
N GLN A 129 -18.63 -24.52 -23.39
CA GLN A 129 -19.34 -23.24 -23.31
C GLN A 129 -18.87 -22.27 -22.20
N SER A 130 -17.82 -22.60 -21.44
CA SER A 130 -17.20 -21.57 -20.59
C SER A 130 -16.71 -20.43 -21.46
N PHE A 131 -16.84 -19.20 -20.97
CA PHE A 131 -16.45 -18.00 -21.70
C PHE A 131 -15.75 -16.99 -20.81
N SER A 132 -14.91 -16.16 -21.42
CA SER A 132 -14.30 -14.98 -20.80
C SER A 132 -14.45 -13.80 -21.74
N LEU A 133 -14.94 -12.67 -21.22
CA LEU A 133 -15.02 -11.41 -21.97
C LEU A 133 -13.62 -10.82 -22.12
N LEU A 134 -13.22 -10.48 -23.35
CA LEU A 134 -11.92 -9.87 -23.66
C LEU A 134 -12.06 -8.35 -23.80
N THR A 135 -13.06 -7.89 -24.53
CA THR A 135 -13.32 -6.47 -24.74
C THR A 135 -14.79 -6.21 -25.02
N THR A 136 -15.23 -5.00 -24.67
CA THR A 136 -16.53 -4.45 -25.02
C THR A 136 -16.32 -3.07 -25.63
N VAL A 137 -16.85 -2.84 -26.83
CA VAL A 137 -17.03 -1.51 -27.40
C VAL A 137 -18.51 -1.18 -27.30
N SER A 138 -18.86 -0.15 -26.54
CA SER A 138 -20.26 0.24 -26.32
C SER A 138 -20.50 1.73 -26.47
N GLY A 139 -21.72 2.11 -26.83
CA GLY A 139 -22.12 3.50 -26.91
C GLY A 139 -23.63 3.66 -27.15
N LEU A 140 -24.15 4.84 -26.84
CA LEU A 140 -25.55 5.17 -27.09
C LEU A 140 -25.85 5.13 -28.59
N ALA A 141 -26.85 4.32 -28.96
CA ALA A 141 -27.45 4.28 -30.28
C ALA A 141 -28.81 5.02 -30.25
N GLY A 142 -28.75 6.35 -30.32
CA GLY A 142 -29.93 7.21 -30.15
C GLY A 142 -30.15 7.61 -28.69
N THR A 143 -31.41 7.74 -28.26
CA THR A 143 -31.76 8.28 -26.94
C THR A 143 -31.91 7.23 -25.83
N THR A 144 -32.11 5.96 -26.18
CA THR A 144 -32.36 4.89 -25.18
C THR A 144 -31.61 3.59 -25.43
N ASN A 145 -31.15 3.33 -26.66
CA ASN A 145 -30.50 2.05 -26.98
C ASN A 145 -29.00 2.12 -26.71
N ASN A 146 -28.41 1.02 -26.25
CA ASN A 146 -26.96 0.89 -26.08
C ASN A 146 -26.45 -0.12 -27.09
N PHE A 147 -25.70 0.37 -28.08
CA PHE A 147 -24.92 -0.51 -28.93
C PHE A 147 -23.81 -1.14 -28.10
N GLN A 148 -23.59 -2.44 -28.29
CA GLN A 148 -22.49 -3.18 -27.71
C GLN A 148 -21.93 -4.17 -28.74
N ASN A 149 -20.62 -4.15 -28.95
CA ASN A 149 -19.85 -5.23 -29.54
C ASN A 149 -18.98 -5.84 -28.43
N ASN A 150 -19.21 -7.12 -28.15
CA ASN A 150 -18.46 -7.89 -27.17
C ASN A 150 -17.65 -8.97 -27.87
N ILE A 151 -16.38 -9.08 -27.50
CA ILE A 151 -15.49 -10.16 -27.95
C ILE A 151 -15.20 -11.06 -26.76
N TRP A 152 -15.50 -12.35 -26.90
CA TRP A 152 -15.23 -13.38 -25.90
C TRP A 152 -14.24 -14.43 -26.42
N LEU A 153 -13.52 -15.06 -25.50
CA LEU A 153 -12.99 -16.41 -25.70
C LEU A 153 -14.05 -17.39 -25.20
N VAL A 154 -14.33 -18.42 -26.00
CA VAL A 154 -15.35 -19.44 -25.69
C VAL A 154 -14.76 -20.83 -25.90
N ARG A 155 -15.10 -21.76 -25.01
CA ARG A 155 -14.63 -23.14 -25.05
C ARG A 155 -15.57 -24.04 -25.85
N ASN A 156 -15.10 -24.60 -26.97
CA ASN A 156 -15.84 -25.53 -27.81
C ASN A 156 -15.85 -26.97 -27.26
N SER A 157 -14.86 -27.36 -26.45
CA SER A 157 -14.74 -28.69 -25.83
C SER A 157 -14.05 -28.59 -24.47
N SER A 158 -14.32 -29.49 -23.53
CA SER A 158 -13.67 -29.47 -22.22
C SER A 158 -12.16 -29.62 -22.36
N GLY A 159 -11.39 -28.78 -21.67
CA GLY A 159 -9.93 -28.77 -21.77
C GLY A 159 -9.31 -27.54 -21.12
N SER A 160 -7.99 -27.45 -21.12
CA SER A 160 -7.23 -26.31 -20.59
C SER A 160 -6.27 -25.69 -21.61
N ASP A 161 -6.29 -26.19 -22.85
CA ASP A 161 -5.49 -25.67 -23.96
C ASP A 161 -6.23 -24.59 -24.76
N TRP A 162 -5.53 -23.98 -25.71
CA TRP A 162 -6.08 -22.98 -26.62
C TRP A 162 -6.79 -23.58 -27.83
N TYR A 163 -6.44 -24.81 -28.24
CA TYR A 163 -7.03 -25.49 -29.39
C TYR A 163 -8.53 -25.76 -29.23
N SER A 164 -8.96 -25.97 -27.98
CA SER A 164 -10.37 -26.16 -27.61
C SER A 164 -11.16 -24.85 -27.55
N THR A 165 -10.56 -23.71 -27.92
CA THR A 165 -11.16 -22.37 -27.74
C THR A 165 -11.36 -21.65 -29.07
N ARG A 166 -12.33 -20.74 -29.11
CA ARG A 166 -12.58 -19.83 -30.24
C ARG A 166 -12.78 -18.40 -29.75
N LEU A 167 -12.55 -17.45 -30.65
CA LEU A 167 -13.09 -16.10 -30.49
C LEU A 167 -14.57 -16.12 -30.85
N HIS A 168 -15.42 -15.50 -30.03
CA HIS A 168 -16.84 -15.30 -30.31
C HIS A 168 -17.11 -13.80 -30.30
N ASP A 169 -17.78 -13.30 -31.34
CA ASP A 169 -18.21 -11.91 -31.47
C ASP A 169 -19.73 -11.86 -31.29
N GLY A 170 -20.21 -10.89 -30.52
CA GLY A 170 -21.63 -10.60 -30.36
C GLY A 170 -21.88 -9.12 -30.47
N ILE A 171 -22.73 -8.76 -31.44
CA ILE A 171 -23.15 -7.39 -31.68
C ILE A 171 -24.64 -7.28 -31.32
N SER A 172 -24.98 -6.29 -30.49
CA SER A 172 -26.36 -6.02 -30.09
C SER A 172 -26.62 -4.53 -29.89
N ILE A 173 -27.89 -4.14 -29.95
CA ILE A 173 -28.40 -2.78 -29.69
C ILE A 173 -29.19 -2.74 -28.36
N ASP A 174 -29.04 -3.79 -27.54
CA ASP A 174 -29.61 -3.94 -26.19
C ASP A 174 -28.86 -5.01 -25.39
N ALA A 175 -29.21 -5.22 -24.12
CA ALA A 175 -28.63 -6.21 -23.18
C ALA A 175 -28.84 -7.69 -23.57
N SER A 176 -29.40 -7.99 -24.74
CA SER A 176 -29.73 -9.35 -25.18
C SER A 176 -28.51 -10.24 -25.51
N PHE A 177 -27.29 -9.68 -25.57
CA PHE A 177 -26.04 -10.41 -25.86
C PHE A 177 -24.95 -10.13 -24.81
N GLN A 178 -25.24 -10.47 -23.55
CA GLN A 178 -24.25 -10.42 -22.46
C GLN A 178 -23.40 -11.70 -22.37
N THR A 179 -23.82 -12.78 -23.02
CA THR A 179 -23.12 -14.07 -23.03
C THR A 179 -23.06 -14.65 -24.44
N PRO A 180 -21.97 -15.35 -24.81
CA PRO A 180 -21.87 -16.01 -26.10
C PRO A 180 -22.83 -17.21 -26.20
N LYS A 181 -23.35 -17.47 -27.40
CA LYS A 181 -24.17 -18.65 -27.72
C LYS A 181 -23.34 -19.76 -28.35
#